data_AF-A0A3M1AYG4-F1
#
_entry.id   AF-A0A3M1AYG4-F1
#
_cell.length_a   1.000
_cell.length_b   1.000
_cell.length_c   1.000
_cell.angle_alpha   90.00
_cell.angle_beta   90.00
_cell.angle_gamma   90.00
#
_symmetry.space_group_name_H-M   'P 1'
#
loop_
_entity.id
_entity.type
_entity.pdbx_description
1 polymer ?
#
loop_
_entity_poly.entity_id
_entity_poly.type
_entity_poly.pdbx_seq_one_letter_code
_entity_poly.pdbx_strand_id
1 'polypeptide(L)' 'MDRKQQLLAAKREEAETKKALGSFLGFFGLVLIFALFYTPTWNGRIINLVSGLLLIGIGGAMIYSGRKRLAKHNS' A
#
# COMPACT_ATOMS: atom_id res chain seq x y z
N MET A 1 -6.44 -25.92 -20.04
CA MET A 1 -5.77 -24.64 -19.74
C MET A 1 -4.31 -24.92 -19.48
N ASP A 2 -3.40 -24.22 -20.17
CA ASP A 2 -1.96 -24.41 -20.03
C ASP A 2 -1.45 -23.90 -18.66
N ARG A 3 -0.53 -24.64 -18.03
CA ARG A 3 -0.02 -24.35 -16.66
C ARG A 3 0.62 -22.97 -16.57
N LYS A 4 1.22 -22.48 -17.66
CA LYS A 4 1.76 -21.12 -17.76
C LYS A 4 0.68 -20.06 -17.63
N GLN A 5 -0.51 -20.27 -18.21
CA GLN A 5 -1.60 -19.30 -18.13
C GLN A 5 -2.16 -19.16 -16.72
N GLN A 6 -2.27 -20.27 -15.97
CA GLN A 6 -2.69 -20.25 -14.57
C GLN A 6 -1.70 -19.48 -13.68
N LEU A 7 -0.39 -19.67 -13.91
CA LEU A 7 0.65 -18.94 -13.18
C LEU A 7 0.62 -17.42 -13.47
N LEU A 8 0.35 -17.04 -14.72
CA LEU A 8 0.25 -15.62 -15.10
C LEU A 8 -1.01 -14.98 -14.50
N ALA A 9 -2.14 -15.68 -14.50
CA ALA A 9 -3.37 -15.21 -13.87
C ALA A 9 -3.17 -14.98 -12.36
N ALA A 10 -2.60 -15.96 -11.66
CA ALA A 10 -2.32 -15.85 -10.23
C ALA A 10 -1.37 -14.69 -9.89
N LYS A 11 -0.33 -14.46 -10.71
CA LYS A 11 0.59 -13.32 -10.52
C LYS A 11 -0.10 -11.97 -10.73
N ARG A 12 -1.04 -11.88 -11.68
CA ARG A 12 -1.83 -10.66 -11.91
C ARG A 12 -2.75 -10.38 -10.74
N GLU A 13 -3.48 -11.39 -10.28
CA GLU A 13 -4.36 -11.29 -9.11
C GLU A 13 -3.59 -10.88 -7.84
N GLU A 14 -2.41 -11.45 -7.61
CA GLU A 14 -1.54 -11.07 -6.49
C GLU A 14 -1.10 -9.59 -6.60
N ALA A 15 -0.76 -9.12 -7.80
CA ALA A 15 -0.35 -7.73 -8.02
C ALA A 15 -1.51 -6.75 -7.85
N GLU A 16 -2.71 -7.09 -8.32
CA GLU A 16 -3.92 -6.30 -8.13
C GLU A 16 -4.31 -6.23 -6.65
N THR A 17 -4.22 -7.35 -5.94
CA THR A 17 -4.46 -7.42 -4.48
C THR A 17 -3.49 -6.50 -3.74
N LYS A 18 -2.19 -6.58 -4.03
CA LYS A 18 -1.18 -5.70 -3.41
C LYS A 18 -1.43 -4.23 -3.72
N LYS A 19 -1.85 -3.91 -4.94
CA LYS A 19 -2.19 -2.54 -5.34
C LYS A 19 -3.41 -2.04 -4.57
N ALA A 20 -4.48 -2.84 -4.46
CA ALA A 20 -5.69 -2.49 -3.74
C ALA A 20 -5.41 -2.26 -2.24
N LEU A 21 -4.72 -3.21 -1.60
CA LEU A 21 -4.34 -3.12 -0.19
C LEU A 21 -3.41 -1.93 0.07
N GLY A 22 -2.39 -1.72 -0.77
CA GLY A 22 -1.48 -0.60 -0.61
C GLY A 22 -2.17 0.76 -0.81
N SER A 23 -3.13 0.84 -1.73
CA SER A 23 -3.92 2.06 -1.95
C SER A 23 -4.87 2.34 -0.78
N PHE A 24 -5.51 1.30 -0.23
CA PHE A 24 -6.32 1.38 0.98
C PHE A 24 -5.48 1.89 2.16
N LEU A 25 -4.32 1.29 2.40
CA LEU A 25 -3.42 1.71 3.47
C LEU A 25 -2.95 3.16 3.32
N GLY A 26 -2.58 3.56 2.10
CA GLY A 26 -2.21 4.94 1.79
C GLY A 26 -3.34 5.92 2.05
N PHE A 27 -4.58 5.59 1.68
CA PHE A 27 -5.76 6.41 1.97
C PHE A 27 -5.95 6.62 3.47
N PHE A 28 -5.89 5.55 4.28
CA PHE A 28 -5.98 5.69 5.74
C PHE A 28 -4.84 6.50 6.33
N GLY A 29 -3.62 6.32 5.81
CA GLY A 29 -2.49 7.14 6.24
C GLY A 29 -2.70 8.63 5.97
N LEU A 30 -3.29 9.00 4.83
CA LEU A 30 -3.67 10.39 4.54
C LEU A 30 -4.76 10.89 5.50
N VAL A 31 -5.77 10.07 5.80
CA VAL A 31 -6.83 10.41 6.77
C VAL A 31 -6.23 10.73 8.15
N LEU A 32 -5.22 9.97 8.61
CA LEU A 32 -4.53 10.24 9.87
C LEU A 32 -3.71 11.54 9.84
N ILE A 33 -3.12 11.89 8.70
CA ILE A 33 -2.47 13.20 8.54
C ILE A 33 -3.50 14.32 8.61
N PHE A 34 -4.68 14.16 8.00
CA PHE A 34 -5.78 15.13 8.15
C PHE A 34 -6.30 15.22 9.58
N ALA A 35 -6.29 14.12 10.34
CA ALA A 35 -6.72 14.12 11.74
C ALA A 35 -5.84 15.02 12.63
N LEU A 36 -4.61 15.36 12.22
CA LEU A 36 -3.73 16.29 12.95
C LEU A 36 -4.37 17.65 13.20
N PHE A 37 -5.13 18.15 12.24
CA PHE A 37 -5.81 19.45 12.35
C PHE A 37 -6.93 19.46 13.39
N TYR A 38 -7.50 18.29 13.68
CA TYR A 38 -8.60 18.13 14.63
C TYR A 38 -8.14 17.61 16.00
N THR A 39 -6.90 17.18 16.13
CA THR A 39 -6.38 16.59 17.37
C THR A 39 -5.92 17.70 18.34
N PRO A 40 -6.51 17.84 19.54
CA PRO A 40 -6.16 18.93 20.46
C PRO A 40 -4.84 18.71 21.18
N THR A 41 -4.46 17.45 21.44
CA THR A 41 -3.29 17.11 22.26
C THR A 41 -2.03 16.97 21.43
N TRP A 42 -0.90 17.43 21.98
CA TRP A 42 0.40 17.31 21.32
C TRP A 42 0.80 15.85 21.08
N ASN A 43 0.62 15.00 22.09
CA ASN A 43 0.91 13.57 21.99
C ASN A 43 0.03 12.89 20.92
N GLY A 44 -1.26 13.24 20.86
CA GLY A 44 -2.18 12.70 19.85
C GLY A 44 -1.77 13.09 18.43
N ARG A 45 -1.31 14.34 18.22
CA ARG A 45 -0.78 14.78 16.92
C ARG A 45 0.45 13.97 16.51
N ILE A 46 1.42 13.75 17.41
CA ILE A 46 2.60 12.96 17.07
C ILE A 46 2.22 11.52 16.70
N ILE A 47 1.33 10.88 17.48
CA ILE A 47 0.86 9.52 17.19
C ILE A 47 0.18 9.44 15.82
N ASN A 48 -0.73 10.37 15.52
CA ASN A 48 -1.41 10.43 14.24
C ASN A 48 -0.43 10.64 13.07
N LEU A 49 0.58 11.49 13.25
CA LEU A 49 1.60 11.77 12.24
C LEU A 49 2.45 10.52 11.97
N VAL A 50 2.98 9.89 13.02
CA VAL A 50 3.81 8.68 12.90
C VAL A 50 3.00 7.55 12.27
N SER A 51 1.76 7.35 12.72
CA SER A 51 0.87 6.31 12.18
C SER A 51 0.54 6.59 10.71
N GLY A 52 0.24 7.83 10.36
CA GLY A 52 -0.02 8.24 8.98
C GLY A 52 1.17 8.00 8.06
N LEU A 53 2.38 8.40 8.47
CA LEU A 53 3.61 8.17 7.73
C LEU A 53 3.93 6.68 7.57
N LEU A 54 3.72 5.87 8.62
CA LEU A 54 3.91 4.42 8.55
C LEU A 54 2.94 3.77 7.55
N LEU A 55 1.66 4.10 7.60
CA LEU A 55 0.67 3.55 6.68
C LEU A 55 0.94 3.93 5.22
N ILE A 56 1.33 5.19 4.98
CA ILE A 56 1.73 5.65 3.64
C ILE A 56 3.00 4.93 3.18
N GLY A 57 4.01 4.78 4.05
CA GLY A 57 5.25 4.09 3.72
C GLY A 57 5.04 2.63 3.38
N ILE A 58 4.27 1.91 4.20
CA ILE A 58 3.94 0.49 3.98
C ILE A 58 3.06 0.34 2.72
N GLY A 59 2.02 1.16 2.57
CA GLY A 59 1.14 1.13 1.40
C GLY A 59 1.89 1.41 0.09
N GLY A 60 2.76 2.42 0.10
CA GLY A 60 3.65 2.74 -1.01
C GLY A 60 4.62 1.60 -1.35
N ALA A 61 5.21 0.95 -0.33
CA ALA A 61 6.07 -0.21 -0.53
C ALA A 61 5.33 -1.41 -1.13
N MET A 62 4.07 -1.65 -0.73
CA MET A 62 3.23 -2.71 -1.31
C MET A 62 2.92 -2.45 -2.79
N ILE A 63 2.59 -1.21 -3.15
CA ILE A 63 2.34 -0.82 -4.55
C ILE A 63 3.63 -0.93 -5.37
N TYR A 64 4.76 -0.44 -4.85
CA TYR A 64 6.04 -0.44 -5.55
C TYR A 64 6.59 -1.86 -5.76
N SER A 65 6.48 -2.74 -4.75
CA SER A 65 6.92 -4.14 -4.85
C SER A 65 6.07 -4.95 -5.84
N GLY A 66 4.77 -4.69 -5.93
CA GLY A 66 3.89 -5.28 -6.95
C GLY A 66 4.37 -4.97 -8.38
N ARG A 67 4.82 -3.73 -8.62
CA ARG A 67 5.33 -3.30 -9.95
C ARG A 67 6.68 -3.94 -10.30
N LYS A 68 7.62 -4.02 -9.34
CA LYS A 68 8.94 -4.64 -9.57
C LYS A 68 8.86 -6.14 -9.85
N ARG A 69 7.94 -6.87 -9.20
CA ARG A 69 7.77 -8.32 -9.41
C ARG A 69 7.20 -8.67 -10.78
N LEU A 70 6.42 -7.76 -11.38
CA LEU A 70 5.93 -7.87 -12.75
C LEU A 70 7.02 -7.51 -13.78
N ALA A 71 7.84 -6.49 -13.50
CA ALA A 71 8.91 -6.05 -14.40
C ALA A 71 10.08 -7.06 -14.52
N LYS A 72 10.43 -7.78 -13.43
CA LYS A 72 11.52 -8.76 -13.41
C LYS A 72 11.17 -10.12 -14.05
N HIS A 73 9.95 -10.31 -14.54
CA HIS A 73 9.53 -11.56 -15.19
C HIS A 73 9.34 -11.42 -16.71
N ASN A 74 9.60 -10.22 -17.26
CA ASN A 74 9.52 -9.91 -18.69
C ASN A 74 10.90 -9.64 -19.32
N SER A 75 11.99 -9.92 -18.61
CA SER A 75 13.38 -9.89 -19.09
C SER A 75 14.11 -11.14 -18.64
#